data_AF-A0A7R9A6M4-F1
#
_entry.id   AF-A0A7R9A6M4-F1
#
_cell.length_a   1.000
_cell.length_b   1.000
_cell.length_c   1.000
_cell.angle_alpha   90.00
_cell.angle_beta   90.00
_cell.angle_gamma   90.00
#
_symmetry.space_group_name_H-M   'P 1'
#
loop_
_entity.id
_entity.type
_entity.pdbx_description
1 polymer ?
#
loop_
_entity_poly.entity_id
_entity_poly.type
_entity_poly.pdbx_seq_one_letter_code
_entity_poly.pdbx_strand_id
1 'polypeptide(L)'
;MERFAIPIDEKDNPAVCEPGDYQLHEVLQQPRMMEESERHIIEVTAKDSLRSMYWIPFTWATSIAHQAREENRIEGDGGLRDVVDSLTALRRTCSLCQHVEYIEVPFVYSQVVTVATYSFYGALAMSSQSVEGDNSQEDEINSYVPITSVFLLVLYVGWLKVAESLIDPYGEDDADFELNWLLDRHIKVTHVMGEGLNLDFKEYTWKEMFPWLYDPALVPNPEFLTFANVMDTDKNAKVNLFA
;
A
#
# COMPACT_ATOMS: atom_id res chain seq x y z
N MET A 1 34.03 31.45 14.06
CA MET A 1 33.26 30.89 12.92
C MET A 1 31.99 30.31 13.51
N GLU A 2 31.05 31.20 13.78
CA GLU A 2 29.72 30.86 14.27
C GLU A 2 28.97 30.12 13.18
N ARG A 3 28.41 28.96 13.53
CA ARG A 3 27.52 28.22 12.65
C ARG A 3 26.26 29.07 12.49
N PHE A 4 25.93 29.40 11.24
CA PHE A 4 24.62 29.92 10.86
C PHE A 4 23.57 28.84 11.22
N ALA A 5 23.10 28.86 12.46
CA ALA A 5 21.84 28.25 12.83
C ALA A 5 20.76 29.20 12.32
N ILE A 6 20.13 28.82 11.21
CA ILE A 6 18.89 29.46 10.76
C ILE A 6 17.87 29.22 11.88
N PRO A 7 17.32 30.26 12.51
CA PRO A 7 16.23 30.07 13.46
C PRO A 7 15.03 29.58 12.66
N ILE A 8 14.69 28.31 12.86
CA ILE A 8 13.48 27.73 12.27
C ILE A 8 12.35 28.29 13.11
N ASP A 9 11.63 29.27 12.58
CA ASP A 9 10.43 29.82 13.21
C ASP A 9 9.40 28.67 13.26
N GLU A 10 8.98 28.30 14.46
CA GLU A 10 8.21 27.09 14.76
C GLU A 10 6.81 27.10 14.12
N LYS A 11 6.39 28.26 13.58
CA LYS A 11 5.09 28.47 12.93
C LYS A 11 5.07 28.25 11.41
N ASP A 12 6.21 28.29 10.72
CA ASP A 12 6.26 28.23 9.24
C ASP A 12 7.01 26.97 8.73
N ASN A 13 7.12 25.93 9.56
CA ASN A 13 7.65 24.66 9.09
C ASN A 13 6.51 23.84 8.46
N PRO A 14 6.48 23.62 7.13
CA PRO A 14 5.43 22.83 6.48
C PRO A 14 5.43 21.36 6.92
N ALA A 15 6.46 20.90 7.63
CA ALA A 15 6.53 19.58 8.24
C ALA A 15 5.89 19.50 9.64
N VAL A 16 5.37 20.60 10.18
CA VAL A 16 4.57 20.61 11.41
C VAL A 16 3.11 20.56 10.97
N CYS A 17 2.52 19.37 11.00
CA CYS A 17 1.08 19.22 10.85
C CYS A 17 0.39 20.08 11.92
N GLU A 18 -0.36 21.11 11.50
CA GLU A 18 -1.15 21.92 12.43
C GLU A 18 -2.15 21.04 13.19
N PRO A 19 -2.48 21.37 14.45
CA PRO A 19 -3.24 20.47 15.29
C PRO A 19 -4.75 20.36 14.98
N GLY A 20 -5.15 20.61 13.74
CA GLY A 20 -6.54 20.73 13.31
C GLY A 20 -6.93 19.99 12.03
N ASP A 21 -5.99 19.44 11.27
CA ASP A 21 -6.29 18.86 9.94
C ASP A 21 -6.38 17.32 9.90
N TYR A 22 -6.48 16.68 11.05
CA TYR A 22 -6.49 15.22 11.10
C TYR A 22 -7.89 14.62 11.03
N GLN A 23 -8.35 14.39 9.81
CA GLN A 23 -9.29 13.30 9.52
C GLN A 23 -8.72 11.93 10.03
N LEU A 24 -7.39 11.77 10.08
CA LEU A 24 -6.72 10.60 10.67
C LEU A 24 -6.97 10.41 12.19
N HIS A 25 -7.17 11.48 12.96
CA HIS A 25 -7.47 11.34 14.39
C HIS A 25 -8.86 10.74 14.61
N GLU A 26 -9.83 10.96 13.71
CA GLU A 26 -11.16 10.34 13.80
C GLU A 26 -11.16 8.87 13.39
N VAL A 27 -10.35 8.50 12.39
CA VAL A 27 -10.17 7.10 11.98
C VAL A 27 -9.52 6.29 13.11
N LEU A 28 -8.48 6.83 13.76
CA LEU A 28 -7.85 6.20 14.93
C LEU A 28 -8.77 6.14 16.17
N GLN A 29 -9.77 7.03 16.25
CA GLN A 29 -10.79 7.04 17.31
C GLN A 29 -11.87 5.96 17.12
N GLN A 30 -11.84 5.21 16.02
CA GLN A 30 -12.70 4.05 15.92
C GLN A 30 -12.38 3.09 17.07
N PRO A 31 -13.39 2.58 17.80
CA PRO A 31 -13.23 1.78 19.02
C PRO A 31 -12.50 0.44 18.82
N ARG A 32 -11.97 0.17 17.61
CA ARG A 32 -11.23 -1.02 17.22
C ARG A 32 -9.74 -0.78 16.95
N MET A 33 -9.26 0.47 16.91
CA MET A 33 -7.88 0.80 16.55
C MET A 33 -7.03 1.30 17.71
N MET A 34 -7.60 2.06 18.65
CA MET A 34 -6.88 2.58 19.81
C MET A 34 -7.82 2.69 21.01
N GLU A 35 -7.36 2.22 22.18
CA GLU A 35 -8.11 2.41 23.43
C GLU A 35 -7.86 3.80 24.02
N GLU A 36 -8.83 4.35 24.76
CA GLU A 36 -8.73 5.66 25.40
C GLU A 36 -7.52 5.76 26.36
N SER A 37 -7.15 4.64 26.99
CA SER A 37 -5.98 4.52 27.85
C SER A 37 -4.66 4.69 27.08
N GLU A 38 -4.55 4.07 25.90
CA GLU A 38 -3.39 4.13 25.00
C GLU A 38 -3.25 5.52 24.38
N ARG A 39 -4.39 6.11 24.00
CA ARG A 39 -4.49 7.47 23.48
C ARG A 39 -3.89 8.47 24.45
N HIS A 40 -4.26 8.40 25.72
CA HIS A 40 -3.74 9.33 26.74
C HIS A 40 -2.21 9.26 26.84
N ILE A 41 -1.62 8.07 26.76
CA ILE A 41 -0.16 7.90 26.80
C ILE A 41 0.50 8.54 25.58
N ILE A 42 -0.11 8.38 24.39
CA ILE A 42 0.38 9.02 23.16
C ILE A 42 0.28 10.54 23.28
N GLU A 43 -0.85 11.09 23.71
CA GLU A 43 -1.02 12.54 23.85
C GLU A 43 -0.05 13.17 24.87
N VAL A 44 0.24 12.47 25.97
CA VAL A 44 1.24 12.91 26.95
C VAL A 44 2.64 12.84 26.34
N THR A 45 2.98 11.75 25.66
CA THR A 45 4.29 11.58 25.01
C THR A 45 4.48 12.54 23.82
N ALA A 46 3.39 12.96 23.18
CA ALA A 46 3.40 13.83 22.00
C ALA A 46 3.82 15.25 22.36
N LYS A 47 3.41 15.72 23.54
CA LYS A 47 3.75 17.07 24.03
C LYS A 47 5.26 17.29 24.17
N ASP A 48 6.00 16.21 24.39
CA ASP A 48 7.46 16.26 24.57
C ASP A 48 8.23 15.91 23.28
N SER A 49 7.55 15.52 22.20
CA SER A 49 8.16 14.97 20.97
C SER A 49 7.77 15.75 19.72
N LEU A 50 8.74 16.41 19.07
CA LEU A 50 8.59 17.15 17.81
C LEU A 50 8.51 16.26 16.54
N ARG A 51 8.39 14.93 16.67
CA ARG A 51 8.50 13.99 15.54
C ARG A 51 7.35 12.98 15.53
N SER A 52 6.97 12.52 14.33
CA SER A 52 6.00 11.45 14.08
C SER A 52 6.19 10.25 15.03
N MET A 53 5.09 9.86 15.68
CA MET A 53 5.07 8.92 16.81
C MET A 53 4.68 7.49 16.43
N TYR A 54 4.68 7.17 15.13
CA TYR A 54 4.38 5.82 14.62
C TYR A 54 5.24 4.71 15.24
N TRP A 55 6.39 5.06 15.82
CA TRP A 55 7.31 4.12 16.47
C TRP A 55 6.81 3.60 17.83
N ILE A 56 5.85 4.27 18.47
CA ILE A 56 5.39 3.94 19.83
C ILE A 56 4.67 2.58 19.88
N PRO A 57 3.68 2.29 19.01
CA PRO A 57 3.05 0.97 18.99
C PRO A 57 4.03 -0.18 18.76
N PHE A 58 5.11 0.03 17.98
CA PHE A 58 6.14 -0.99 17.80
C PHE A 58 6.93 -1.28 19.09
N THR A 59 7.22 -0.24 19.87
CA THR A 59 7.88 -0.39 21.18
C THR A 59 6.99 -1.18 22.13
N TRP A 60 5.69 -0.86 22.17
CA TRP A 60 4.71 -1.59 22.99
C TRP A 60 4.58 -3.05 22.54
N ALA A 61 4.42 -3.30 21.24
CA ALA A 61 4.34 -4.66 20.69
C ALA A 61 5.58 -5.50 21.04
N THR A 62 6.78 -4.90 20.98
CA THR A 62 8.03 -5.57 21.37
C THR A 62 8.05 -5.87 22.87
N SER A 63 7.61 -4.93 23.71
CA SER A 63 7.48 -5.15 25.16
C SER A 63 6.49 -6.27 25.50
N ILE A 64 5.35 -6.33 24.81
CA ILE A 64 4.34 -7.38 24.97
C ILE A 64 4.92 -8.74 24.54
N ALA A 65 5.68 -8.80 23.45
CA ALA A 65 6.36 -10.02 23.02
C ALA A 65 7.35 -10.54 24.09
N HIS A 66 8.11 -9.63 24.71
CA HIS A 66 9.00 -9.98 25.83
C HIS A 66 8.23 -10.49 27.05
N GLN A 67 7.13 -9.85 27.43
CA GLN A 67 6.27 -10.30 28.54
C GLN A 67 5.67 -11.68 28.25
N ALA A 68 5.18 -11.92 27.03
CA ALA A 68 4.65 -13.22 26.62
C ALA A 68 5.70 -14.35 26.69
N ARG A 69 6.99 -14.01 26.50
CA ARG A 69 8.09 -14.95 26.70
C ARG A 69 8.35 -15.26 28.18
N GLU A 70 8.30 -14.25 29.05
CA GLU A 70 8.43 -14.41 30.51
C GLU A 70 7.28 -15.26 31.09
N GLU A 71 6.07 -15.06 30.56
CA GLU A 71 4.87 -15.84 30.89
C GLU A 71 4.87 -17.25 30.28
N ASN A 72 5.92 -17.63 29.53
CA ASN A 72 6.03 -18.90 28.80
C ASN A 72 4.86 -19.18 27.82
N ARG A 73 4.24 -18.12 27.27
CA ARG A 73 3.26 -18.24 26.19
C ARG A 73 3.91 -18.47 24.84
N ILE A 74 5.16 -18.03 24.67
CA ILE A 74 6.01 -18.28 23.50
C ILE A 74 7.02 -19.36 23.86
N GLU A 75 7.03 -20.44 23.09
CA GLU A 75 7.96 -21.55 23.30
C GLU A 75 9.37 -21.19 22.80
N GLY A 76 10.27 -21.00 23.76
CA GLY A 76 11.69 -20.81 23.50
C GLY A 76 12.07 -19.43 22.95
N ASP A 77 13.39 -19.19 22.89
CA ASP A 77 13.95 -17.90 22.48
C ASP A 77 13.92 -17.72 20.96
N GLY A 78 13.79 -18.82 20.21
CA GLY A 78 13.62 -18.79 18.75
C GLY A 78 12.30 -18.13 18.34
N GLY A 79 11.19 -18.52 18.97
CA GLY A 79 9.87 -17.93 18.67
C GLY A 79 9.82 -16.44 18.99
N LEU A 80 10.47 -16.00 20.09
CA LEU A 80 10.57 -14.57 20.40
C LEU A 80 11.36 -13.82 19.33
N ARG A 81 12.48 -14.37 18.88
CA ARG A 81 13.30 -13.77 17.82
C ARG A 81 12.49 -13.63 16.53
N ASP A 82 11.76 -14.65 16.11
CA ASP A 82 10.98 -14.62 14.88
C ASP A 82 9.88 -13.53 14.93
N VAL A 83 9.23 -13.36 16.08
CA VAL A 83 8.24 -12.29 16.30
C VAL A 83 8.90 -10.91 16.23
N VAL A 84 10.01 -10.71 16.92
CA VAL A 84 10.74 -9.42 16.95
C VAL A 84 11.31 -9.07 15.58
N ASP A 85 11.85 -10.07 14.85
CA ASP A 85 12.36 -9.89 13.49
C ASP A 85 11.21 -9.51 12.54
N SER A 86 10.04 -10.13 12.67
CA SER A 86 8.83 -9.79 11.90
C SER A 86 8.31 -8.38 12.20
N LEU A 87 8.26 -7.98 13.48
CA LEU A 87 7.90 -6.62 13.90
C LEU A 87 8.89 -5.58 13.37
N THR A 88 10.18 -5.91 13.39
CA THR A 88 11.23 -5.03 12.86
C THR A 88 11.12 -4.90 11.35
N ALA A 89 10.79 -5.97 10.63
CA ALA A 89 10.52 -5.93 9.19
C ALA A 89 9.35 -4.99 8.87
N LEU A 90 8.23 -5.11 9.60
CA LEU A 90 7.09 -4.21 9.44
C LEU A 90 7.47 -2.74 9.72
N ARG A 91 8.20 -2.49 10.81
CA ARG A 91 8.70 -1.15 11.15
C ARG A 91 9.56 -0.55 10.03
N ARG A 92 10.41 -1.35 9.39
CA ARG A 92 11.24 -0.91 8.25
C ARG A 92 10.37 -0.47 7.08
N THR A 93 9.32 -1.22 6.76
CA THR A 93 8.38 -0.85 5.69
C THR A 93 7.65 0.46 6.00
N CYS A 94 7.12 0.63 7.22
CA CYS A 94 6.49 1.89 7.63
C CYS A 94 7.48 3.07 7.61
N SER A 95 8.72 2.82 8.04
CA SER A 95 9.77 3.83 7.96
C SER A 95 10.06 4.23 6.52
N LEU A 96 10.12 3.28 5.58
CA LEU A 96 10.29 3.59 4.16
C LEU A 96 9.16 4.49 3.63
N CYS A 97 7.91 4.20 3.96
CA CYS A 97 6.77 5.06 3.60
C CYS A 97 6.96 6.50 4.09
N GLN A 98 7.36 6.67 5.35
CA GLN A 98 7.66 8.00 5.91
C GLN A 98 8.82 8.71 5.18
N HIS A 99 9.84 7.98 4.73
CA HIS A 99 10.95 8.59 3.98
C HIS A 99 10.53 9.02 2.58
N VAL A 100 9.62 8.30 1.94
CA VAL A 100 9.06 8.67 0.62
C VAL A 100 8.25 9.97 0.74
N GLU A 101 7.51 10.14 1.82
CA GLU A 101 6.80 11.40 2.12
C GLU A 101 7.76 12.54 2.46
N TYR A 102 8.78 12.27 3.28
CA TYR A 102 9.70 13.32 3.75
C TYR A 102 10.68 13.81 2.66
N ILE A 103 11.08 12.94 1.74
CA ILE A 103 12.03 13.26 0.67
C ILE A 103 11.23 13.46 -0.63
N GLU A 104 10.61 14.63 -0.73
CA GLU A 104 9.91 15.04 -1.94
C GLU A 104 10.89 15.24 -3.10
N VAL A 105 10.40 15.03 -4.33
CA VAL A 105 11.13 15.43 -5.53
C VAL A 105 11.43 16.93 -5.43
N PRO A 106 12.69 17.38 -5.57
CA PRO A 106 13.03 18.78 -5.44
C PRO A 106 12.14 19.64 -6.31
N PHE A 107 11.47 20.61 -5.70
CA PHE A 107 10.48 21.47 -6.35
C PHE A 107 10.97 22.08 -7.68
N VAL A 108 12.26 22.42 -7.74
CA VAL A 108 12.92 22.96 -8.93
C VAL A 108 12.82 22.01 -10.14
N TYR A 109 12.83 20.70 -9.95
CA TYR A 109 12.68 19.74 -11.06
C TYR A 109 11.30 19.82 -11.70
N SER A 110 10.23 19.79 -10.91
CA SER A 110 8.87 19.93 -11.42
C SER A 110 8.67 21.28 -12.11
N GLN A 111 9.26 22.35 -11.56
CA GLN A 111 9.22 23.68 -12.18
C GLN A 111 9.93 23.72 -13.54
N VAL A 112 11.16 23.19 -13.63
CA VAL A 112 11.94 23.21 -14.87
C VAL A 112 11.23 22.44 -15.97
N VAL A 113 10.70 21.25 -15.67
CA VAL A 113 9.96 20.44 -16.65
C VAL A 113 8.68 21.14 -17.10
N THR A 114 7.95 21.77 -16.18
CA THR A 114 6.71 22.52 -16.50
C THR A 114 7.01 23.72 -17.41
N VAL A 115 7.99 24.54 -17.04
CA VAL A 115 8.40 25.71 -17.83
C VAL A 115 8.89 25.28 -19.21
N ALA A 116 9.71 24.23 -19.30
CA ALA A 116 10.20 23.71 -20.58
C ALA A 116 9.05 23.24 -21.48
N THR A 117 8.12 22.45 -20.94
CA THR A 117 6.96 21.90 -21.69
C THR A 117 6.03 23.01 -22.17
N TYR A 118 5.70 23.96 -21.29
CA TYR A 118 4.81 25.07 -21.65
C TYR A 118 5.47 26.08 -22.59
N SER A 119 6.77 26.35 -22.45
CA SER A 119 7.51 27.22 -23.38
C SER A 119 7.62 26.59 -24.77
N PHE A 120 7.86 25.28 -24.84
CA PHE A 120 7.86 24.53 -26.10
C PHE A 120 6.49 24.61 -26.79
N TYR A 121 5.42 24.34 -26.05
CA TYR A 121 4.06 24.46 -26.61
C TYR A 121 3.72 25.92 -26.99
N GLY A 122 4.13 26.91 -26.19
CA GLY A 122 3.93 28.32 -26.52
C GLY A 122 4.60 28.70 -27.85
N ALA A 123 5.84 28.26 -28.07
CA ALA A 123 6.53 28.45 -29.34
C ALA A 123 5.85 27.70 -30.48
N LEU A 124 5.40 26.46 -30.26
CA LEU A 124 4.67 25.67 -31.23
C LEU A 124 3.34 26.32 -31.61
N ALA A 125 2.61 26.88 -30.64
CA ALA A 125 1.35 27.58 -30.86
C ALA A 125 1.56 28.86 -31.68
N MET A 126 2.67 29.58 -31.47
CA MET A 126 3.04 30.73 -32.30
C MET A 126 3.45 30.31 -33.72
N SER A 127 4.23 29.23 -33.87
CA SER A 127 4.69 28.75 -35.18
C SER A 127 3.58 28.13 -36.03
N SER A 128 2.51 27.67 -35.38
CA SER A 128 1.37 27.03 -36.06
C SER A 128 0.34 28.02 -36.58
N GLN A 129 0.54 29.32 -36.35
CA GLN A 129 -0.34 30.36 -36.88
C GLN A 129 -0.05 30.55 -38.37
N SER A 130 -1.10 30.44 -39.18
CA SER A 130 -1.00 30.80 -40.60
C SER A 130 -0.82 32.30 -40.73
N VAL A 131 0.25 32.73 -41.40
CA VAL A 131 0.47 34.15 -41.72
C VAL A 131 -0.30 34.48 -42.99
N GLU A 132 -1.08 35.56 -42.93
CA GLU A 132 -1.93 36.01 -44.05
C GLU A 132 -1.04 36.44 -45.23
N GLY A 133 -1.02 35.65 -46.31
CA GLY A 133 -0.23 35.93 -47.52
C GLY A 133 0.39 34.73 -48.23
N ASP A 134 0.31 33.51 -47.69
CA ASP A 134 0.82 32.30 -48.35
C ASP A 134 -0.28 31.63 -49.21
N ASN A 135 -0.12 31.67 -50.53
CA ASN A 135 -1.11 31.19 -51.52
C ASN A 135 -0.91 29.69 -51.86
N SER A 136 -0.37 28.89 -50.94
CA SER A 136 -0.27 27.45 -51.11
C SER A 136 -1.64 26.81 -50.86
N GLN A 137 -2.34 26.51 -51.95
CA GLN A 137 -3.66 25.87 -52.02
C GLN A 137 -3.73 24.45 -51.39
N GLU A 138 -2.65 23.99 -50.76
CA GLU A 138 -2.48 22.62 -50.26
C GLU A 138 -2.70 22.47 -48.74
N ASP A 139 -2.85 23.57 -47.97
CA ASP A 139 -2.87 23.54 -46.49
C ASP A 139 -4.15 24.13 -45.83
N GLU A 140 -5.29 24.17 -46.52
CA GLU A 140 -6.55 24.75 -45.97
C GLU A 140 -7.00 24.08 -44.65
N ILE A 141 -6.81 22.76 -44.51
CA ILE A 141 -7.23 22.01 -43.31
C ILE A 141 -6.34 22.32 -42.11
N ASN A 142 -5.02 22.43 -42.32
CA ASN A 142 -4.04 22.71 -41.27
C ASN A 142 -4.05 24.20 -40.86
N SER A 143 -4.55 25.07 -41.75
CA SER A 143 -4.69 26.51 -41.49
C SER A 143 -5.82 26.84 -40.51
N TYR A 144 -6.94 26.11 -40.55
CA TYR A 144 -8.06 26.34 -39.62
C TYR A 144 -7.85 25.65 -38.27
N VAL A 145 -7.32 24.43 -38.27
CA VAL A 145 -6.96 23.68 -37.05
C VAL A 145 -5.59 23.04 -37.24
N PRO A 146 -4.58 23.41 -36.43
CA PRO A 146 -3.25 22.84 -36.55
C PRO A 146 -3.21 21.43 -35.92
N ILE A 147 -3.66 20.42 -36.67
CA ILE A 147 -3.83 19.03 -36.19
C ILE A 147 -2.52 18.48 -35.61
N THR A 148 -1.39 18.72 -36.27
CA THR A 148 -0.06 18.28 -35.81
C THR A 148 0.30 18.90 -34.45
N SER A 149 -0.02 20.17 -34.24
CA SER A 149 0.29 20.88 -33.01
C SER A 149 -0.63 20.50 -31.86
N VAL A 150 -1.91 20.21 -32.16
CA VAL A 150 -2.85 19.63 -31.20
C VAL A 150 -2.42 18.22 -30.79
N PHE A 151 -1.96 17.39 -31.74
CA PHE A 151 -1.44 16.06 -31.43
C PHE A 151 -0.20 16.13 -30.52
N LEU A 152 0.75 17.02 -30.83
CA LEU A 152 1.94 17.24 -30.01
C LEU A 152 1.58 17.80 -28.63
N LEU A 153 0.58 18.68 -28.53
CA LEU A 153 0.07 19.17 -27.25
C LEU A 153 -0.41 18.00 -26.37
N VAL A 154 -1.29 17.15 -26.91
CA VAL A 154 -1.84 16.01 -26.17
C VAL A 154 -0.73 15.07 -25.72
N LEU A 155 0.28 14.83 -26.56
CA LEU A 155 1.40 13.95 -26.22
C LEU A 155 2.28 14.53 -25.10
N TYR A 156 2.74 15.78 -25.23
CA TYR A 156 3.67 16.37 -24.26
C TYR A 156 3.01 16.81 -22.96
N VAL A 157 1.83 17.43 -23.03
CA VAL A 157 1.07 17.80 -21.82
C VAL A 157 0.45 16.55 -21.18
N GLY A 158 -0.01 15.58 -21.97
CA GLY A 158 -0.45 14.30 -21.44
C GLY A 158 0.66 13.57 -20.70
N TRP A 159 1.88 13.55 -21.24
CA TRP A 159 3.02 12.94 -20.55
C TRP A 159 3.41 13.69 -19.26
N LEU A 160 3.34 15.03 -19.27
CA LEU A 160 3.51 15.83 -18.05
C LEU A 160 2.44 15.49 -17.00
N LYS A 161 1.18 15.33 -17.41
CA LYS A 161 0.08 14.98 -16.52
C LYS A 161 0.20 13.57 -15.93
N VAL A 162 0.72 12.60 -16.68
CA VAL A 162 1.05 11.28 -16.13
C VAL A 162 2.12 11.37 -15.05
N ALA A 163 3.12 12.25 -15.20
CA ALA A 163 4.13 12.44 -14.16
C ALA A 163 3.55 13.13 -12.92
N GLU A 164 2.64 14.09 -13.11
CA GLU A 164 1.93 14.79 -12.03
C GLU A 164 1.05 13.82 -11.22
N SER A 165 0.31 12.92 -11.88
CA SER A 165 -0.53 11.93 -11.18
C SER A 165 0.24 10.81 -10.49
N LEU A 166 1.56 10.75 -10.65
CA LEU A 166 2.41 9.73 -10.02
C LEU A 166 3.32 10.31 -8.93
N ILE A 167 3.30 11.64 -8.75
CA ILE A 167 4.19 12.29 -7.79
C ILE A 167 3.76 12.02 -6.35
N ASP A 168 2.45 11.92 -6.11
CA ASP A 168 1.87 11.58 -4.82
C ASP A 168 0.86 10.43 -4.98
N PRO A 169 1.29 9.17 -4.79
CA PRO A 169 0.43 8.00 -4.96
C PRO A 169 -0.52 7.75 -3.77
N TYR A 170 -0.51 8.61 -2.75
CA TYR A 170 -1.31 8.49 -1.54
C TYR A 170 -2.44 9.53 -1.46
N GLY A 171 -2.70 10.22 -2.56
CA GLY A 171 -3.77 11.20 -2.67
C GLY A 171 -5.17 10.59 -2.78
N GLU A 172 -6.08 11.36 -3.35
CA GLU A 172 -7.48 10.98 -3.58
C GLU A 172 -7.80 10.78 -5.07
N ASP A 173 -6.79 10.73 -5.94
CA ASP A 173 -7.00 10.50 -7.37
C ASP A 173 -7.42 9.04 -7.63
N ASP A 174 -8.16 8.80 -8.71
CA ASP A 174 -8.65 7.45 -9.08
C ASP A 174 -7.52 6.42 -9.30
N ALA A 175 -6.28 6.88 -9.49
CA ALA A 175 -5.10 6.04 -9.71
C ALA A 175 -4.29 5.77 -8.42
N ASP A 176 -4.65 6.43 -7.31
CA ASP A 176 -3.92 6.35 -6.05
C ASP A 176 -4.21 5.05 -5.30
N PHE A 177 -3.38 4.78 -4.29
CA PHE A 177 -3.59 3.62 -3.44
C PHE A 177 -4.80 3.82 -2.52
N GLU A 178 -5.74 2.88 -2.58
CA GLU A 178 -6.88 2.78 -1.66
C GLU A 178 -6.45 2.37 -0.24
N LEU A 179 -5.76 3.27 0.48
CA LEU A 179 -5.20 3.02 1.81
C LEU A 179 -6.28 2.70 2.85
N ASN A 180 -7.43 3.38 2.78
CA ASN A 180 -8.56 3.15 3.70
C ASN A 180 -9.10 1.72 3.57
N TRP A 181 -9.31 1.25 2.34
CA TRP A 181 -9.73 -0.13 2.08
C TRP A 181 -8.69 -1.14 2.56
N LEU A 182 -7.41 -0.85 2.30
CA LEU A 182 -6.31 -1.74 2.68
C LEU A 182 -6.19 -1.85 4.20
N LEU A 183 -6.34 -0.74 4.93
CA LEU A 183 -6.32 -0.70 6.39
C LEU A 183 -7.47 -1.53 6.99
N ASP A 184 -8.69 -1.29 6.51
CA ASP A 184 -9.89 -2.04 6.92
C ASP A 184 -9.73 -3.54 6.72
N ARG A 185 -9.18 -3.94 5.57
CA ARG A 185 -8.91 -5.35 5.26
C ARG A 185 -7.91 -5.93 6.25
N HIS A 186 -6.79 -5.26 6.51
CA HIS A 186 -5.78 -5.78 7.43
C HIS A 186 -6.33 -5.94 8.84
N ILE A 187 -7.05 -4.95 9.38
CA ILE A 187 -7.66 -5.02 10.72
C ILE A 187 -8.66 -6.18 10.83
N LYS A 188 -9.43 -6.45 9.77
CA LYS A 188 -10.37 -7.58 9.74
C LYS A 188 -9.62 -8.92 9.71
N VAL A 189 -8.62 -9.05 8.86
CA VAL A 189 -7.84 -10.30 8.70
C VAL A 189 -7.03 -10.61 9.96
N THR A 190 -6.32 -9.62 10.54
CA THR A 190 -5.51 -9.83 11.74
C THR A 190 -6.38 -10.21 12.95
N HIS A 191 -7.56 -9.62 13.09
CA HIS A 191 -8.52 -9.99 14.12
C HIS A 191 -8.97 -11.44 13.97
N VAL A 192 -9.37 -11.86 12.75
CA VAL A 192 -9.76 -13.25 12.46
C VAL A 192 -8.60 -14.23 12.69
N MET A 193 -7.37 -13.85 12.35
CA MET A 193 -6.19 -14.66 12.64
C MET A 193 -5.91 -14.77 14.14
N GLY A 194 -6.08 -13.68 14.89
CA GLY A 194 -5.82 -13.62 16.33
C GLY A 194 -6.85 -14.36 17.19
N GLU A 195 -8.13 -14.34 16.80
CA GLU A 195 -9.18 -15.14 17.46
C GLU A 195 -9.05 -16.65 17.17
N GLY A 196 -8.15 -17.01 16.26
CA GLY A 196 -8.09 -18.34 15.69
C GLY A 196 -9.21 -18.49 14.67
N LEU A 197 -8.83 -18.85 13.45
CA LEU A 197 -9.77 -19.42 12.51
C LEU A 197 -10.32 -20.70 13.16
N ASN A 198 -11.53 -20.65 13.73
CA ASN A 198 -12.37 -21.82 14.03
C ASN A 198 -12.79 -22.47 12.70
N LEU A 199 -11.81 -22.73 11.84
CA LEU A 199 -11.92 -23.67 10.76
C LEU A 199 -11.86 -25.02 11.47
N ASP A 200 -13.05 -25.53 11.82
CA ASP A 200 -13.26 -26.97 11.85
C ASP A 200 -12.86 -27.46 10.46
N PHE A 201 -11.58 -27.75 10.27
CA PHE A 201 -11.10 -28.43 9.08
C PHE A 201 -11.78 -29.78 9.12
N LYS A 202 -12.93 -29.87 8.43
CA LYS A 202 -13.64 -31.12 8.28
C LYS A 202 -12.66 -32.04 7.56
N GLU A 203 -12.13 -33.02 8.28
CA GLU A 203 -11.32 -34.08 7.69
C GLU A 203 -12.19 -34.76 6.64
N TYR A 204 -11.86 -34.57 5.37
CA TYR A 204 -12.56 -35.24 4.27
C TYR A 204 -12.01 -36.65 4.13
N THR A 205 -12.91 -37.61 4.02
CA THR A 205 -12.52 -38.98 3.64
C THR A 205 -12.15 -39.00 2.15
N TRP A 206 -11.30 -39.95 1.73
CA TRP A 206 -10.93 -40.14 0.32
C TRP A 206 -12.15 -40.23 -0.61
N LYS A 207 -13.24 -40.82 -0.11
CA LYS A 207 -14.52 -40.97 -0.81
C LYS A 207 -15.28 -39.65 -1.01
N GLU A 208 -15.22 -38.74 -0.04
CA GLU A 208 -15.80 -37.40 -0.18
C GLU A 208 -14.95 -36.53 -1.12
N MET A 209 -13.64 -36.70 -1.10
CA MET A 209 -12.70 -35.91 -1.90
C MET A 209 -12.64 -36.38 -3.38
N PHE A 210 -12.78 -37.68 -3.64
CA PHE A 210 -12.77 -38.24 -5.01
C PHE A 210 -13.99 -39.15 -5.27
N PRO A 211 -15.20 -38.61 -5.39
CA PRO A 211 -16.41 -39.41 -5.61
C PRO A 211 -16.37 -40.23 -6.90
N TRP A 212 -15.72 -39.69 -7.94
CA TRP A 212 -15.57 -40.32 -9.26
C TRP A 212 -14.75 -41.60 -9.23
N LEU A 213 -13.88 -41.78 -8.24
CA LEU A 213 -13.03 -42.96 -8.11
C LEU A 213 -13.82 -44.20 -7.64
N TYR A 214 -15.00 -43.98 -7.06
CA TYR A 214 -15.88 -45.01 -6.51
C TYR A 214 -17.12 -45.28 -7.40
N ASP A 215 -17.30 -44.54 -8.50
CA ASP A 215 -18.40 -44.73 -9.45
C ASP A 215 -17.95 -45.58 -10.65
N PRO A 216 -18.47 -46.82 -10.81
CA PRO A 216 -18.10 -47.71 -11.92
C PRO A 216 -18.38 -47.13 -13.31
N ALA A 217 -19.25 -46.12 -13.44
CA ALA A 217 -19.56 -45.48 -14.71
C ALA A 217 -18.56 -44.38 -15.09
N LEU A 218 -17.82 -43.83 -14.13
CA LEU A 218 -16.91 -42.70 -14.31
C LEU A 218 -15.42 -43.12 -14.30
N VAL A 219 -15.13 -44.33 -13.83
CA VAL A 219 -13.76 -44.84 -13.74
C VAL A 219 -13.24 -45.32 -15.11
N PRO A 220 -12.15 -44.75 -15.64
CA PRO A 220 -11.62 -45.11 -16.97
C PRO A 220 -11.06 -46.54 -17.08
N ASN A 221 -10.60 -47.13 -15.97
CA ASN A 221 -10.04 -48.48 -15.91
C ASN A 221 -10.50 -49.19 -14.62
N PRO A 222 -11.10 -50.39 -14.70
CA PRO A 222 -11.57 -51.14 -13.53
C PRO A 222 -10.49 -51.46 -12.47
N GLU A 223 -9.20 -51.38 -12.79
CA GLU A 223 -8.12 -51.52 -11.80
C GLU A 223 -8.12 -50.39 -10.75
N PHE A 224 -8.59 -49.19 -11.09
CA PHE A 224 -8.71 -48.07 -10.14
C PHE A 224 -9.76 -48.32 -9.05
N LEU A 225 -10.76 -49.16 -9.31
CA LEU A 225 -11.71 -49.60 -8.27
C LEU A 225 -11.01 -50.49 -7.23
N THR A 226 -10.00 -51.25 -7.65
CA THR A 226 -9.17 -52.06 -6.74
C THR A 226 -8.29 -51.16 -5.88
N PHE A 227 -7.72 -50.10 -6.45
CA PHE A 227 -7.02 -49.06 -5.72
C PHE A 227 -7.93 -48.34 -4.71
N ALA A 228 -9.15 -47.96 -5.11
CA ALA A 228 -10.15 -47.36 -4.21
C ALA A 228 -10.48 -48.26 -3.01
N ASN A 229 -10.61 -49.57 -3.23
CA ASN A 229 -10.83 -50.55 -2.16
C ASN A 229 -9.63 -50.66 -1.21
N VAL A 230 -8.40 -50.54 -1.70
CA VAL A 230 -7.18 -50.50 -0.86
C VAL A 230 -7.15 -49.22 -0.02
N MET A 231 -7.52 -48.07 -0.60
CA MET A 231 -7.60 -46.79 0.11
C MET A 231 -8.66 -46.79 1.23
N ASP A 232 -9.75 -47.56 1.05
CA ASP A 232 -10.80 -47.75 2.06
C ASP A 232 -10.45 -48.82 3.15
N THR A 233 -9.44 -49.67 2.92
CA THR A 233 -9.04 -50.69 3.93
C THR A 233 -8.37 -50.07 5.16
N ASP A 234 -7.77 -48.89 5.02
CA ASP A 234 -7.25 -48.13 6.14
C ASP A 234 -8.28 -47.11 6.62
N LYS A 235 -9.22 -47.57 7.46
CA LYS A 235 -10.30 -46.74 8.02
C LYS A 235 -9.82 -45.54 8.84
N ASN A 236 -8.52 -45.45 9.12
CA ASN A 236 -7.88 -44.35 9.85
C ASN A 236 -6.92 -43.52 8.98
N ALA A 237 -6.79 -43.79 7.68
CA ALA A 237 -5.96 -43.00 6.77
C ALA A 237 -6.62 -41.64 6.49
N LYS A 238 -6.32 -40.68 7.34
CA LYS A 238 -6.73 -39.28 7.21
C LYS A 238 -5.79 -38.57 6.24
N VAL A 239 -6.34 -37.93 5.21
CA VAL A 239 -5.54 -37.10 4.31
C VAL A 239 -5.43 -35.72 4.90
N ASN A 240 -4.21 -35.35 5.28
CA ASN A 240 -3.91 -33.96 5.54
C ASN A 240 -3.52 -33.32 4.21
N LEU A 241 -4.31 -32.36 3.72
CA LEU A 241 -4.07 -31.67 2.44
C LEU A 241 -2.81 -30.80 2.44
N PHE A 242 -2.07 -30.74 3.55
CA PHE A 242 -0.91 -29.86 3.76
C PHE A 242 0.30 -30.57 4.39
N ALA A 243 0.43 -31.88 4.24
CA ALA A 243 1.68 -32.59 4.56
C ALA A 243 2.68 -32.53 3.39
#